data_AF-A0AAV7NUD6-F1
#
_entry.id   AF-A0AAV7NUD6-F1
#
_cell.length_a   1.000
_cell.length_b   1.000
_cell.length_c   1.000
_cell.angle_alpha   90.00
_cell.angle_beta   90.00
_cell.angle_gamma   90.00
#
_symmetry.space_group_name_H-M   'P 1'
#
loop_
_entity.id
_entity.type
_entity.pdbx_description
1 polymer ?
#
loop_
_entity_poly.entity_id
_entity_poly.type
_entity_poly.pdbx_seq_one_letter_code
_entity_poly.pdbx_strand_id
1 'polypeptide(L)'
;MELKDGFKTSESNQGEIRILCEDLGKKIDDLAGRTAALEEEVGDLRAALEENKEQIRGLKSGEAGVLAKLESLENNQRRNNLRFLRVPEGLEGDDLKGFVVKLINQEIKFEDAGIDIAKDIQRVHRVPSKMPPNRDSPYAMLYPAKLRITTDGKAHAFIDAKLALKFAKNVAHREIRPGRREC
;
A
#
# COMPACT_ATOMS: atom_id res chain seq x y z
N MET A 1 19.49 -88.82 -24.34
CA MET A 1 20.01 -88.15 -23.12
C MET A 1 19.62 -86.68 -23.13
N GLU A 2 19.81 -85.99 -24.25
CA GLU A 2 19.53 -84.55 -24.45
C GLU A 2 18.12 -84.07 -24.09
N LEU A 3 17.06 -84.83 -24.41
CA LEU A 3 15.67 -84.45 -24.08
C LEU A 3 15.39 -84.41 -22.56
N LYS A 4 16.08 -85.26 -21.77
CA LYS A 4 15.91 -85.27 -20.30
C LYS A 4 16.62 -84.09 -19.63
N ASP A 5 17.72 -83.62 -20.22
CA ASP A 5 18.47 -82.46 -19.70
C ASP A 5 17.80 -81.14 -20.07
N GLY A 6 17.15 -81.06 -21.24
CA GLY A 6 16.30 -79.92 -21.62
C GLY A 6 15.06 -79.75 -20.72
N PHE A 7 14.47 -80.85 -20.27
CA PHE A 7 13.31 -80.80 -19.37
C PHE A 7 13.71 -80.28 -17.97
N LYS A 8 14.84 -80.76 -17.44
CA LYS A 8 15.38 -80.30 -16.14
C LYS A 8 15.76 -78.82 -16.14
N THR A 9 16.34 -78.32 -17.22
CA THR A 9 16.68 -76.89 -17.35
C THR A 9 15.43 -76.02 -17.46
N SER A 10 14.37 -76.47 -18.15
CA SER A 10 13.09 -75.77 -18.16
C SER A 10 12.42 -75.71 -16.78
N GLU A 11 12.47 -76.78 -15.99
CA GLU A 11 11.93 -76.77 -14.62
C GLU A 11 12.71 -75.82 -13.70
N SER A 12 14.04 -75.76 -13.83
CA SER A 12 14.89 -74.80 -13.11
C SER A 12 14.52 -73.36 -13.45
N ASN A 13 14.41 -73.04 -14.74
CA ASN A 13 14.05 -71.70 -15.21
C ASN A 13 12.64 -71.30 -14.73
N GLN A 14 11.68 -72.24 -14.71
CA GLN A 14 10.35 -71.99 -14.16
C GLN A 14 10.38 -71.69 -12.65
N GLY A 15 11.24 -72.37 -11.89
CA GLY A 15 11.48 -72.09 -10.48
C GLY A 15 12.06 -70.69 -10.25
N GLU A 16 13.06 -70.29 -11.04
CA GLU A 16 13.67 -68.96 -10.97
C GLU A 16 12.68 -67.85 -11.33
N ILE A 17 11.90 -68.04 -12.40
CA ILE A 17 10.83 -67.10 -12.78
C ILE A 17 9.82 -66.95 -11.65
N ARG A 18 9.45 -68.05 -10.98
CA ARG A 18 8.51 -68.01 -9.86
C ARG A 18 9.05 -67.19 -8.69
N ILE A 19 10.30 -67.39 -8.30
CA ILE A 19 10.95 -66.62 -7.22
C ILE A 19 11.02 -65.14 -7.61
N LEU A 20 11.40 -64.82 -8.84
CA LEU A 20 11.45 -63.46 -9.33
C LEU A 20 10.06 -62.78 -9.30
N CYS A 21 9.01 -63.49 -9.70
CA CYS A 21 7.63 -63.00 -9.62
C CYS A 21 7.19 -62.73 -8.16
N GLU A 22 7.58 -63.59 -7.22
CA GLU A 22 7.30 -63.39 -5.79
C GLU A 22 8.04 -62.16 -5.24
N ASP A 23 9.30 -61.96 -5.62
CA ASP A 23 10.09 -60.80 -5.19
C ASP A 23 9.62 -59.49 -5.85
N LEU A 24 9.18 -59.54 -7.11
CA LEU A 24 8.51 -58.43 -7.77
C LEU A 24 7.19 -58.09 -7.09
N GLY A 25 6.41 -59.09 -6.68
CA GLY A 25 5.19 -58.90 -5.88
C GLY A 25 5.47 -58.13 -4.59
N LYS A 26 6.46 -58.56 -3.81
CA LYS A 26 6.86 -57.85 -2.57
C LYS A 26 7.30 -56.40 -2.82
N LYS A 27 8.04 -56.15 -3.90
CA LYS A 27 8.46 -54.79 -4.27
C LYS A 27 7.28 -53.92 -4.69
N ILE A 28 6.30 -54.49 -5.40
CA ILE A 28 5.07 -53.80 -5.77
C ILE A 28 4.27 -53.44 -4.51
N ASP A 29 4.15 -54.35 -3.56
CA ASP A 29 3.44 -54.11 -2.29
C ASP A 29 4.13 -53.01 -1.46
N ASP A 30 5.47 -53.02 -1.38
CA ASP A 30 6.25 -51.97 -0.71
C ASP A 30 6.06 -50.60 -1.38
N LEU A 31 6.14 -50.56 -2.71
CA LEU A 31 5.90 -49.34 -3.49
C LEU A 31 4.46 -48.85 -3.34
N ALA A 32 3.48 -49.75 -3.28
CA ALA A 32 2.08 -49.39 -3.06
C ALA A 32 1.89 -48.77 -1.67
N GLY A 33 2.50 -49.36 -0.63
CA GLY A 33 2.48 -48.81 0.73
C GLY A 33 3.13 -47.43 0.82
N ARG A 34 4.29 -47.25 0.19
CA ARG A 34 4.98 -45.95 0.12
C ARG A 34 4.18 -44.91 -0.65
N THR A 35 3.49 -45.32 -1.72
CA THR A 35 2.64 -44.41 -2.51
C THR A 35 1.45 -43.95 -1.68
N ALA A 36 0.79 -44.85 -0.94
CA ALA A 36 -0.32 -44.49 -0.05
C ALA A 36 0.11 -43.50 1.04
N ALA A 37 1.28 -43.71 1.66
CA ALA A 37 1.81 -42.79 2.67
C ALA A 37 2.13 -41.40 2.08
N LEU A 38 2.70 -41.35 0.86
CA LEU A 38 2.94 -40.08 0.16
C LEU A 38 1.65 -39.37 -0.22
N GLU A 39 0.60 -40.11 -0.61
CA GLU A 39 -0.70 -39.53 -0.92
C GLU A 39 -1.35 -38.89 0.33
N GLU A 40 -1.22 -39.53 1.49
CA GLU A 40 -1.67 -38.99 2.78
C GLU A 40 -0.89 -37.71 3.15
N GLU A 41 0.44 -37.76 3.10
CA GLU A 41 1.28 -36.58 3.40
C GLU A 41 0.99 -35.40 2.45
N VAL A 42 0.79 -35.68 1.16
CA VAL A 42 0.38 -34.64 0.19
C VAL A 42 -1.01 -34.09 0.51
N GLY A 43 -1.92 -34.91 1.04
CA GLY A 43 -3.22 -34.48 1.54
C GLY A 43 -3.10 -33.48 2.68
N ASP A 44 -2.29 -33.82 3.69
CA ASP A 44 -2.05 -32.97 4.87
C ASP A 44 -1.35 -31.65 4.48
N LEU A 45 -0.34 -31.72 3.60
CA LEU A 45 0.36 -30.54 3.10
C LEU A 45 -0.57 -29.62 2.31
N ARG A 46 -1.51 -30.16 1.54
CA ARG A 46 -2.52 -29.37 0.82
C ARG A 46 -3.47 -28.67 1.79
N ALA A 47 -3.92 -29.36 2.85
CA ALA A 47 -4.78 -28.76 3.87
C ALA A 47 -4.05 -27.59 4.59
N ALA A 48 -2.81 -27.82 5.03
CA ALA A 48 -1.99 -26.79 5.66
C ALA A 48 -1.70 -25.60 4.72
N LEU A 49 -1.52 -25.86 3.42
CA LEU A 49 -1.32 -24.80 2.43
C LEU A 49 -2.56 -23.90 2.30
N GLU A 50 -3.76 -24.47 2.29
CA GLU A 50 -5.00 -23.69 2.22
C GLU A 50 -5.23 -22.87 3.50
N GLU A 51 -4.96 -23.44 4.68
CA GLU A 51 -5.02 -22.69 5.95
C GLU A 51 -4.05 -21.50 5.95
N ASN A 52 -2.80 -21.72 5.54
CA ASN A 52 -1.80 -20.65 5.43
C ASN A 52 -2.22 -19.57 4.43
N LYS A 53 -2.84 -19.93 3.31
CA LYS A 53 -3.38 -18.95 2.35
C LYS A 53 -4.50 -18.12 2.96
N GLU A 54 -5.37 -18.73 3.76
CA GLU A 54 -6.41 -18.01 4.50
C GLU A 54 -5.83 -17.03 5.52
N GLN A 55 -4.85 -17.46 6.30
CA GLN A 55 -4.14 -16.59 7.24
C GLN A 55 -3.47 -15.41 6.52
N ILE A 56 -2.79 -15.65 5.40
CA ILE A 56 -2.18 -14.58 4.59
C ILE A 56 -3.24 -13.60 4.07
N ARG A 57 -4.41 -14.09 3.63
CA ARG A 57 -5.51 -13.21 3.21
C ARG A 57 -6.03 -12.36 4.37
N GLY A 58 -6.16 -12.95 5.56
CA GLY A 58 -6.55 -12.23 6.78
C GLY A 58 -5.53 -11.18 7.21
N LEU A 59 -4.23 -11.50 7.16
CA LEU A 59 -3.16 -10.56 7.47
C LEU A 59 -3.14 -9.39 6.48
N LYS A 60 -3.28 -9.66 5.17
CA LYS A 60 -3.33 -8.61 4.14
C LYS A 60 -4.52 -7.66 4.32
N SER A 61 -5.70 -8.19 4.67
CA SER A 61 -6.87 -7.34 4.93
C SER A 61 -6.69 -6.51 6.21
N GLY A 62 -6.08 -7.10 7.26
CA GLY A 62 -5.68 -6.40 8.48
C GLY A 62 -4.70 -5.27 8.21
N GLU A 63 -3.65 -5.53 7.43
CA GLU A 63 -2.64 -4.55 7.02
C GLU A 63 -3.29 -3.35 6.29
N ALA A 64 -4.16 -3.63 5.32
CA ALA A 64 -4.89 -2.57 4.61
C ALA A 64 -5.74 -1.72 5.56
N GLY A 65 -6.41 -2.35 6.53
CA GLY A 65 -7.20 -1.65 7.54
C GLY A 65 -6.36 -0.78 8.48
N VAL A 66 -5.19 -1.27 8.89
CA VAL A 66 -4.23 -0.52 9.72
C VAL A 66 -3.66 0.66 8.95
N LEU A 67 -3.28 0.47 7.68
CA LEU A 67 -2.80 1.55 6.82
C LEU A 67 -3.86 2.65 6.63
N ALA A 68 -5.13 2.28 6.42
CA ALA A 68 -6.21 3.24 6.31
C ALA A 68 -6.44 4.03 7.63
N LYS A 69 -6.34 3.35 8.78
CA LYS A 69 -6.39 4.01 10.10
C LYS A 69 -5.21 4.96 10.29
N LEU A 70 -4.01 4.54 9.92
CA LEU A 70 -2.80 5.37 10.03
C LEU A 70 -2.90 6.60 9.13
N GLU A 71 -3.35 6.44 7.89
CA GLU A 71 -3.61 7.58 6.99
C GLU A 71 -4.65 8.53 7.59
N SER A 72 -5.73 8.00 8.16
CA SER A 72 -6.75 8.82 8.84
C SER A 72 -6.19 9.56 10.05
N LEU A 73 -5.39 8.89 10.89
CA LEU A 73 -4.75 9.48 12.07
C LEU A 73 -3.72 10.54 11.68
N GLU A 74 -2.86 10.28 10.69
CA GLU A 74 -1.93 11.26 10.17
C GLU A 74 -2.66 12.48 9.59
N ASN A 75 -3.73 12.24 8.83
CA ASN A 75 -4.56 13.31 8.31
C ASN A 75 -5.20 14.10 9.45
N ASN A 76 -5.74 13.45 10.48
CA ASN A 76 -6.32 14.11 11.65
C ASN A 76 -5.28 14.90 12.44
N GLN A 77 -4.08 14.37 12.61
CA GLN A 77 -2.96 15.05 13.26
C GLN A 77 -2.52 16.29 12.46
N ARG A 78 -2.65 16.25 11.13
CA ARG A 78 -2.34 17.38 10.24
C ARG A 78 -3.51 18.34 10.00
N ARG A 79 -4.77 17.92 10.23
CA ARG A 79 -5.99 18.71 9.94
C ARG A 79 -6.00 20.06 10.64
N ASN A 80 -5.44 20.12 11.85
CA ASN A 80 -5.41 21.35 12.65
C ASN A 80 -4.11 22.15 12.45
N ASN A 81 -3.24 21.74 11.53
CA ASN A 81 -1.98 22.42 11.25
C ASN A 81 -2.12 23.32 10.01
N LEU A 82 -2.16 24.63 10.22
CA LEU A 82 -2.04 25.62 9.16
C LEU A 82 -0.56 25.85 8.80
N ARG A 83 -0.28 26.00 7.49
CA ARG A 83 1.07 26.27 6.98
C ARG A 83 1.07 27.56 6.17
N PHE A 84 1.78 28.56 6.67
CA PHE A 84 2.03 29.80 5.95
C PHE A 84 3.26 29.59 5.04
N LEU A 85 3.11 29.90 3.75
CA LEU A 85 4.17 29.76 2.75
C LEU A 85 4.63 31.15 2.32
N ARG A 86 5.92 31.29 2.01
CA ARG A 86 6.54 32.53 1.51
C ARG A 86 6.42 33.73 2.45
N VAL A 87 6.41 33.50 3.76
CA VAL A 87 6.62 34.57 4.73
C VAL A 87 8.10 34.95 4.69
N PRO A 88 8.46 36.22 4.36
CA PRO A 88 9.85 36.65 4.39
C PRO A 88 10.48 36.47 5.76
N GLU A 89 11.64 35.84 5.82
CA GLU A 89 12.35 35.56 7.06
C GLU A 89 12.76 36.88 7.74
N GLY A 90 12.48 37.02 9.04
CA GLY A 90 12.80 38.22 9.84
C GLY A 90 11.64 39.21 10.04
N LEU A 91 10.58 39.17 9.22
CA LEU A 91 9.37 39.99 9.45
C LEU A 91 8.59 39.57 10.70
N GLU A 92 8.73 38.30 11.09
CA GLU A 92 8.01 37.69 12.20
C GLU A 92 8.52 38.15 13.58
N GLY A 93 9.76 38.66 13.65
CA GLY A 93 10.41 39.03 14.91
C GLY A 93 10.68 37.83 15.85
N ASP A 94 10.77 38.12 17.15
CA ASP A 94 11.00 37.13 18.23
C ASP A 94 9.67 36.45 18.66
N ASP A 95 8.53 37.15 18.51
CA ASP A 95 7.20 36.64 18.84
C ASP A 95 6.43 36.14 17.61
N LEU A 96 6.71 34.90 17.23
CA LEU A 96 6.00 34.17 16.17
C LEU A 96 4.49 34.06 16.40
N LYS A 97 4.05 33.92 17.66
CA LYS A 97 2.63 33.72 17.97
C LYS A 97 1.86 35.02 17.75
N GLY A 98 2.40 36.14 18.25
CA GLY A 98 1.83 37.46 18.03
C GLY A 98 1.79 37.86 16.56
N PHE A 99 2.82 37.53 15.79
CA PHE A 99 2.83 37.76 14.34
C PHE A 99 1.70 37.01 13.62
N VAL A 100 1.52 35.72 13.91
CA VAL A 100 0.47 34.90 13.27
C VAL A 100 -0.92 35.39 13.65
N VAL A 101 -1.16 35.75 14.91
CA VAL A 101 -2.46 36.32 15.34
C VAL A 101 -2.76 37.62 14.61
N LYS A 102 -1.79 38.54 14.51
CA LYS A 102 -1.94 39.79 13.76
C LYS A 102 -2.24 39.55 12.28
N LEU A 103 -1.50 38.65 11.63
CA LEU A 103 -1.68 38.32 10.23
C LEU A 103 -3.08 37.75 9.96
N ILE A 104 -3.54 36.83 10.79
CA ILE A 104 -4.87 36.22 10.66
C ILE A 104 -5.98 37.25 10.90
N ASN A 105 -5.84 38.09 11.93
CA ASN A 105 -6.83 39.13 12.23
C ASN A 105 -6.88 40.22 11.15
N GLN A 106 -5.75 40.56 10.52
CA GLN A 106 -5.69 41.53 9.41
C GLN A 106 -6.43 41.03 8.17
N GLU A 107 -6.24 39.76 7.80
CA GLU A 107 -6.81 39.21 6.56
C GLU A 107 -8.26 38.73 6.71
N ILE A 108 -8.61 38.14 7.85
CA ILE A 108 -9.91 37.47 8.05
C ILE A 108 -10.83 38.24 9.02
N LYS A 109 -10.31 39.24 9.75
CA LYS A 109 -11.07 40.11 10.67
C LYS A 109 -11.89 39.37 11.74
N PHE A 110 -11.31 38.33 12.34
CA PHE A 110 -11.98 37.56 13.39
C PHE A 110 -12.32 38.36 14.66
N GLU A 111 -11.67 39.50 14.87
CA GLU A 111 -11.99 40.44 15.96
C GLU A 111 -13.44 40.94 15.86
N ASP A 112 -13.95 41.15 14.64
CA ASP A 112 -15.34 41.57 14.39
C ASP A 112 -16.34 40.45 14.74
N ALA A 113 -15.89 39.19 14.76
CA ALA A 113 -16.69 38.02 15.11
C ALA A 113 -16.57 37.63 16.60
N GLY A 114 -15.79 38.37 17.40
CA GLY A 114 -15.57 38.08 18.83
C GLY A 114 -14.77 36.81 19.12
N ILE A 115 -14.00 36.30 18.15
CA ILE A 115 -13.23 35.06 18.28
C ILE A 115 -11.78 35.38 18.65
N ASP A 116 -11.34 34.94 19.84
CA ASP A 116 -9.97 35.12 20.34
C ASP A 116 -9.05 33.95 19.93
N ILE A 117 -8.53 34.02 18.71
CA ILE A 117 -7.67 33.00 18.10
C ILE A 117 -6.38 32.77 18.91
N ALA A 118 -5.91 33.77 19.66
CA ALA A 118 -4.67 33.67 20.43
C ALA A 118 -4.74 32.56 21.51
N LYS A 119 -5.96 32.24 21.99
CA LYS A 119 -6.20 31.16 22.95
C LYS A 119 -6.27 29.78 22.31
N ASP A 120 -6.68 29.69 21.05
CA ASP A 120 -6.85 28.43 20.32
C ASP A 120 -5.56 27.94 19.65
N ILE A 121 -4.58 28.82 19.44
CA ILE A 121 -3.26 28.44 18.91
C ILE A 121 -2.44 27.71 19.97
N GLN A 122 -2.30 26.39 19.78
CA GLN A 122 -1.52 25.52 20.66
C GLN A 122 0.00 25.61 20.43
N ARG A 123 0.44 25.70 19.17
CA ARG A 123 1.87 25.70 18.83
C ARG A 123 2.14 26.43 17.51
N VAL A 124 3.19 27.25 17.49
CA VAL A 124 3.72 27.92 16.30
C VAL A 124 5.21 27.63 16.21
N HIS A 125 5.70 27.23 15.03
CA HIS A 125 7.11 26.96 14.81
C HIS A 125 7.46 27.05 13.32
N ARG A 126 8.72 27.36 13.02
CA ARG A 126 9.29 27.36 11.67
C ARG A 126 9.67 25.94 11.23
N VAL A 127 9.47 25.62 9.95
CA VAL A 127 9.86 24.35 9.34
C VAL A 127 10.60 24.64 8.02
N PRO A 128 11.91 24.32 7.90
CA PRO A 128 12.80 23.68 8.88
C PRO A 128 13.18 24.60 10.05
N SER A 129 13.43 24.03 11.24
CA SER A 129 13.73 24.81 12.46
C SER A 129 15.11 25.47 12.48
N LYS A 130 15.97 25.17 11.50
CA LYS A 130 17.26 25.82 11.28
C LYS A 130 17.37 26.24 9.82
N MET A 131 17.93 27.41 9.60
CA MET A 131 18.26 27.93 8.28
C MET A 131 19.31 27.00 7.63
N PRO A 132 19.02 26.37 6.47
CA PRO A 132 20.08 25.82 5.64
C PRO A 132 20.88 27.00 5.03
N PRO A 133 22.22 26.98 5.06
CA PRO A 133 23.06 28.14 4.76
C PRO A 133 22.98 28.65 3.30
N ASN A 134 22.21 28.00 2.42
CA ASN A 134 22.18 28.34 1.00
C ASN A 134 20.87 27.87 0.33
N ARG A 135 19.82 28.70 0.33
CA ARG A 135 18.63 28.46 -0.51
C ARG A 135 18.02 29.76 -1.05
N ASP A 136 18.32 30.03 -2.32
CA ASP A 136 17.55 30.93 -3.20
C ASP A 136 16.28 30.27 -3.77
N SER A 137 15.66 29.30 -3.07
CA SER A 137 14.51 28.57 -3.63
C SER A 137 13.45 28.16 -2.60
N PRO A 138 12.20 28.67 -2.71
CA PRO A 138 11.12 28.44 -1.75
C PRO A 138 10.35 27.16 -2.10
N TYR A 139 10.88 25.99 -1.76
CA TYR A 139 10.12 24.74 -1.89
C TYR A 139 10.22 23.86 -0.65
N ALA A 140 9.04 23.54 -0.10
CA ALA A 140 8.81 22.38 0.75
C ALA A 140 7.70 21.53 0.11
N MET A 141 8.04 20.34 -0.39
CA MET A 141 7.07 19.30 -0.72
C MET A 141 6.84 18.44 0.52
N LEU A 142 5.58 18.08 0.81
CA LEU A 142 5.27 17.03 1.78
C LEU A 142 4.32 15.98 1.22
N TYR A 143 4.70 14.74 1.48
CA TYR A 143 3.98 13.51 1.18
C TYR A 143 3.03 13.13 2.35
N PRO A 144 1.85 12.54 2.08
CA PRO A 144 1.03 12.64 0.87
C PRO A 144 0.01 13.78 1.03
N ALA A 145 0.27 14.95 0.44
CA ALA A 145 -0.75 15.99 0.30
C ALA A 145 -1.65 15.67 -0.91
N LYS A 146 -2.79 15.01 -0.67
CA LYS A 146 -3.84 14.85 -1.70
C LYS A 146 -4.49 16.22 -1.95
N LEU A 147 -4.16 16.87 -3.05
CA LEU A 147 -4.83 18.07 -3.51
C LEU A 147 -6.22 17.70 -4.02
N ARG A 148 -7.28 18.14 -3.33
CA ARG A 148 -8.67 17.92 -3.75
C ARG A 148 -9.21 19.15 -4.48
N ILE A 149 -9.55 19.01 -5.75
CA ILE A 149 -10.14 20.05 -6.61
C ILE A 149 -11.57 19.61 -6.95
N THR A 150 -12.56 20.44 -6.69
CA THR A 150 -13.96 20.18 -7.07
C THR A 150 -14.31 21.00 -8.30
N THR A 151 -14.75 20.35 -9.37
CA THR A 151 -15.23 20.98 -10.63
C THR A 151 -16.49 20.27 -11.08
N ASP A 152 -17.50 21.01 -11.56
CA ASP A 152 -18.79 20.47 -12.01
C ASP A 152 -19.46 19.53 -10.99
N GLY A 153 -19.34 19.83 -9.70
CA GLY A 153 -19.89 19.01 -8.60
C GLY A 153 -19.16 17.68 -8.35
N LYS A 154 -18.08 17.38 -9.07
CA LYS A 154 -17.25 16.19 -8.85
C LYS A 154 -15.92 16.55 -8.18
N ALA A 155 -15.59 15.83 -7.11
CA ALA A 155 -14.34 16.01 -6.38
C ALA A 155 -13.24 15.13 -6.99
N HIS A 156 -12.13 15.74 -7.38
CA HIS A 156 -10.94 15.09 -7.92
C HIS A 156 -9.80 15.22 -6.91
N ALA A 157 -9.14 14.11 -6.55
CA ALA A 157 -8.01 14.11 -5.62
C ALA A 157 -6.70 13.74 -6.36
N PHE A 158 -5.65 14.53 -6.16
CA PHE A 158 -4.36 14.39 -6.83
C PHE A 158 -3.24 14.28 -5.81
N ILE A 159 -2.41 13.23 -5.93
CA ILE A 159 -1.21 13.03 -5.09
C ILE A 159 0.02 13.72 -5.73
N ASP A 160 -0.01 13.90 -7.07
CA ASP A 160 1.07 14.50 -7.85
C ASP A 160 0.67 15.87 -8.41
N ALA A 161 1.49 16.88 -8.14
CA ALA A 161 1.31 18.25 -8.62
C ALA A 161 1.28 18.35 -10.14
N LYS A 162 1.99 17.46 -10.87
CA LYS A 162 1.97 17.44 -12.34
C LYS A 162 0.62 17.03 -12.89
N LEU A 163 -0.05 16.08 -12.23
CA LEU A 163 -1.39 15.62 -12.61
C LEU A 163 -2.44 16.69 -12.35
N ALA A 164 -2.36 17.36 -11.20
CA ALA A 164 -3.22 18.49 -10.87
C ALA A 164 -3.08 19.65 -11.87
N LEU A 165 -1.84 19.97 -12.27
CA LEU A 165 -1.59 21.06 -13.22
C LEU A 165 -2.15 20.75 -14.61
N LYS A 166 -2.04 19.50 -15.08
CA LYS A 166 -2.66 19.05 -16.34
C LYS A 166 -4.19 19.16 -16.27
N PHE A 167 -4.78 18.74 -15.15
CA PHE A 167 -6.22 18.88 -14.92
C PHE A 167 -6.67 20.34 -14.94
N ALA A 168 -6.00 21.22 -14.20
CA ALA A 168 -6.31 22.65 -14.13
C ALA A 168 -6.21 23.34 -15.51
N LYS A 169 -5.19 23.01 -16.31
CA LYS A 169 -5.06 23.54 -17.69
C LYS A 169 -6.20 23.12 -18.60
N ASN A 170 -6.72 21.89 -18.43
CA ASN A 170 -7.85 21.39 -19.21
C ASN A 170 -9.19 22.01 -18.78
N VAL A 171 -9.36 22.29 -17.48
CA VAL A 171 -10.54 22.98 -16.95
C VAL A 171 -10.55 24.45 -17.40
N ALA A 172 -9.42 25.14 -17.29
CA ALA A 172 -9.28 26.52 -17.77
C ALA A 172 -9.57 26.64 -19.28
N HIS A 173 -9.15 25.65 -20.09
CA HIS A 173 -9.49 25.63 -21.52
C HIS A 173 -10.97 25.38 -21.83
N ARG A 174 -11.72 24.76 -20.91
CA ARG A 174 -13.17 24.56 -21.06
C ARG A 174 -13.97 25.83 -20.75
N GLU A 175 -13.53 26.65 -19.79
CA GLU A 175 -14.20 27.91 -19.43
C GLU A 175 -13.92 29.05 -20.44
N ILE A 176 -12.83 28.97 -21.22
CA ILE A 176 -12.45 29.99 -22.24
C ILE A 176 -13.11 29.73 -23.62
N ARG A 177 -14.23 29.01 -23.68
CA ARG A 177 -15.13 29.13 -24.84
C ARG A 177 -16.17 30.19 -24.51
N PRO A 178 -16.02 31.45 -24.98
CA PRO A 178 -17.09 32.41 -24.85
C PRO A 178 -18.30 31.83 -25.58
N GLY A 179 -19.36 31.54 -24.83
CA GLY A 179 -20.64 31.15 -25.40
C GLY A 179 -21.02 32.16 -26.47
N ARG A 180 -21.38 31.65 -27.65
CA ARG A 180 -22.25 32.38 -28.56
C ARG A 180 -23.44 32.83 -27.71
N ARG A 181 -23.60 34.15 -27.56
CA ARG A 181 -24.94 34.70 -27.34
C ARG A 181 -25.66 34.49 -28.67
N GLU A 182 -26.55 33.51 -28.73
CA GLU A 182 -27.59 33.53 -29.74
C GLU A 182 -28.67 34.49 -29.23
N CYS A 183 -28.96 35.49 -30.07
CA CYS A 183 -30.11 36.38 -29.95
C CYS A 183 -31.41 35.64 -30.21
#